data_AF-A0A0B2WD07-F1
#
_entry.id   AF-A0A0B2WD07-F1
#
_cell.length_a   1.000
_cell.length_b   1.000
_cell.length_c   1.000
_cell.angle_alpha   90.00
_cell.angle_beta   90.00
_cell.angle_gamma   90.00
#
_symmetry.space_group_name_H-M   'P 1'
#
loop_
_entity.id
_entity.type
_entity.pdbx_description
1 polymer ?
#
loop_
_entity_poly.entity_id
_entity_poly.type
_entity_poly.pdbx_seq_one_letter_code
_entity_poly.pdbx_strand_id
1 'polypeptide(L)'
;MEVHKASWKGQKVEVKYVHKSYTGQAYRRAFYSLNFELQLMSKPSLRKQNIPSLLAVCCSKDDDLTTCLEASASVVRPGIAVELAHEQYPDMRHFFDGARNMFRPKQLPFETSAALIADIADGMAALHHHDIVHADPKPENIPLYLDSQSPNGLVAKVADFGLVGMTTYRELLEVI
;
A
#
# COMPACT_ATOMS: atom_id res chain seq x y z
N MET A 1 3.60 8.07 5.99
CA MET A 1 4.55 7.58 4.96
C MET A 1 4.66 8.64 3.88
N GLU A 2 5.77 8.69 3.16
CA GLU A 2 5.90 9.44 1.90
C GLU A 2 5.82 8.45 0.74
N VAL A 3 5.11 8.81 -0.34
CA VAL A 3 4.97 7.98 -1.53
C VAL A 3 5.52 8.74 -2.72
N HIS A 4 6.42 8.11 -3.47
CA HIS A 4 7.12 8.71 -4.62
C HIS A 4 7.00 7.80 -5.84
N LYS A 5 6.82 8.38 -7.02
CA LYS A 5 6.92 7.63 -8.28
C LYS A 5 8.39 7.50 -8.67
N ALA A 6 8.81 6.31 -9.10
CA ALA A 6 10.17 6.04 -9.55
C ALA A 6 10.21 5.09 -10.75
N SER A 7 11.41 4.77 -11.23
CA SER A 7 11.65 3.73 -12.24
C SER A 7 12.61 2.69 -11.68
N TRP A 8 12.26 1.41 -11.83
CA TRP A 8 13.08 0.28 -11.41
C TRP A 8 13.11 -0.77 -12.52
N LYS A 9 14.31 -1.12 -13.00
CA LYS A 9 14.51 -2.05 -14.13
C LYS A 9 13.68 -1.70 -15.38
N GLY A 10 13.48 -0.40 -15.65
CA GLY A 10 12.68 0.08 -16.78
C GLY A 10 11.17 0.07 -16.57
N GLN A 11 10.68 -0.40 -15.41
CA GLN A 11 9.28 -0.36 -15.02
C GLN A 11 9.02 0.83 -14.09
N LYS A 12 7.92 1.56 -14.29
CA LYS A 12 7.50 2.58 -13.33
C LYS A 12 6.96 1.92 -12.06
N VAL A 13 7.32 2.46 -10.90
CA VAL A 13 6.99 1.90 -9.58
C VAL A 13 6.55 3.01 -8.63
N GLU A 14 5.86 2.64 -7.56
CA GLU A 14 5.63 3.51 -6.39
C GLU A 14 6.54 3.07 -5.25
N VAL A 15 7.19 4.05 -4.63
CA VAL A 15 8.13 3.82 -3.54
C VAL A 15 7.59 4.49 -2.29
N LYS A 16 7.38 3.70 -1.24
CA LYS A 16 6.95 4.18 0.06
C LYS A 16 8.14 4.28 1.01
N TYR A 17 8.33 5.45 1.63
CA TYR A 17 9.34 5.68 2.66
C TYR A 17 8.70 6.13 3.98
N VAL A 18 9.40 5.89 5.08
CA VAL A 18 9.12 6.60 6.34
C VAL A 18 9.40 8.09 6.13
N HIS A 19 8.43 8.93 6.52
CA HIS A 19 8.50 10.38 6.33
C HIS A 19 9.71 10.97 7.08
N LYS A 20 10.49 11.85 6.44
CA LYS A 20 11.78 12.31 7.01
C LYS A 20 11.64 13.07 8.34
N SER A 21 10.53 13.76 8.53
CA SER A 21 10.25 14.48 9.79
C SER A 21 9.83 13.57 10.95
N TYR A 22 9.55 12.29 10.71
CA TYR A 22 9.11 11.39 11.78
C TYR A 22 10.30 10.98 12.63
N THR A 23 10.20 11.27 13.93
CA THR A 23 11.18 10.89 14.96
C THR A 23 10.48 10.16 16.11
N GLY A 24 11.26 9.52 16.99
CA GLY A 24 10.74 8.88 18.20
C GLY A 24 9.58 7.91 17.96
N GLN A 25 8.45 8.12 18.64
CA GLN A 25 7.28 7.25 18.53
C GLN A 25 6.63 7.27 17.13
N ALA A 26 6.59 8.43 16.48
CA ALA A 26 6.02 8.55 15.14
C ALA A 26 6.82 7.74 14.11
N TYR A 27 8.16 7.78 14.20
CA TYR A 27 9.05 6.94 13.41
C TYR A 27 8.78 5.46 13.65
N ARG A 28 8.73 5.03 14.92
CA ARG A 28 8.48 3.62 15.28
C ARG A 28 7.16 3.11 14.71
N ARG A 29 6.08 3.90 14.81
CA ARG A 29 4.77 3.55 14.24
C ARG A 29 4.82 3.40 12.72
N ALA A 30 5.43 4.36 12.03
CA ALA A 30 5.57 4.31 10.58
C ALA A 30 6.46 3.14 10.11
N PHE A 31 7.53 2.86 10.85
CA PHE A 31 8.40 1.72 10.60
C PHE A 31 7.66 0.38 10.78
N TYR A 32 6.85 0.24 11.83
CA TYR A 32 6.03 -0.96 12.02
C TYR A 32 5.02 -1.15 10.89
N SER A 33 4.34 -0.08 10.48
CA SER A 33 3.41 -0.12 9.34
C SER A 33 4.12 -0.58 8.06
N LEU A 34 5.28 0.03 7.72
CA LEU A 34 6.08 -0.37 6.56
C LEU A 34 6.54 -1.83 6.63
N ASN A 35 7.03 -2.26 7.80
CA ASN A 35 7.51 -3.62 7.97
C ASN A 35 6.37 -4.64 7.90
N PHE A 36 5.18 -4.30 8.39
CA PHE A 36 3.99 -5.13 8.25
C PHE A 36 3.58 -5.26 6.78
N GLU A 37 3.54 -4.15 6.05
CA GLU A 37 3.35 -4.12 4.59
C GLU A 37 4.33 -5.04 3.86
N LEU A 38 5.62 -4.92 4.17
CA LEU A 38 6.68 -5.76 3.63
C LEU A 38 6.44 -7.25 3.92
N GLN A 39 6.21 -7.61 5.18
CA GLN A 39 6.01 -9.00 5.59
C GLN A 39 4.81 -9.62 4.90
N LEU A 40 3.72 -8.86 4.77
CA LEU A 40 2.51 -9.35 4.15
C LEU A 40 2.71 -9.58 2.64
N MET A 41 3.19 -8.58 1.92
CA MET A 41 3.37 -8.69 0.46
C MET A 41 4.50 -9.66 0.09
N SER A 42 5.37 -10.02 1.03
CA SER A 42 6.39 -11.06 0.82
C SER A 42 5.80 -12.48 0.81
N LYS A 43 4.58 -12.69 1.33
CA LYS A 43 3.94 -14.01 1.36
C LYS A 43 3.61 -14.48 -0.06
N PRO A 44 4.12 -15.64 -0.51
CA PRO A 44 3.84 -16.16 -1.86
C PRO A 44 2.35 -16.41 -2.11
N SER A 45 1.60 -16.81 -1.08
CA SER A 45 0.15 -17.04 -1.15
C SER A 45 -0.62 -15.78 -1.52
N LEU A 46 -0.15 -14.59 -1.10
CA LEU A 46 -0.83 -13.31 -1.36
C LEU A 46 -0.46 -12.70 -2.72
N ARG A 47 0.51 -13.27 -3.44
CA ARG A 47 0.84 -12.80 -4.77
C ARG A 47 -0.35 -13.01 -5.69
N LYS A 48 -0.75 -11.94 -6.40
CA LYS A 48 -1.86 -11.95 -7.37
C LYS A 48 -3.27 -12.15 -6.79
N GLN A 49 -3.45 -12.06 -5.47
CA GLN A 49 -4.80 -12.08 -4.85
C GLN A 49 -5.33 -10.66 -4.61
N ASN A 50 -5.32 -9.81 -5.63
CA ASN A 50 -5.75 -8.41 -5.50
C ASN A 50 -5.04 -7.64 -4.37
N ILE A 51 -3.76 -7.95 -4.13
CA ILE A 51 -2.83 -7.22 -3.26
C ILE A 51 -1.71 -6.64 -4.14
N PRO A 52 -1.25 -5.38 -3.92
CA PRO A 52 -0.13 -4.82 -4.65
C PRO A 52 1.12 -5.70 -4.59
N SER A 53 1.78 -5.84 -5.73
CA SER A 53 3.00 -6.62 -5.88
C SER A 53 4.18 -5.84 -5.32
N LEU A 54 4.83 -6.42 -4.31
CA LEU A 54 6.14 -5.99 -3.85
C LEU A 54 7.20 -6.32 -4.91
N LEU A 55 7.94 -5.30 -5.35
CA LEU A 55 8.98 -5.42 -6.38
C LEU A 55 10.38 -5.37 -5.80
N ALA A 56 10.62 -4.51 -4.80
CA ALA A 56 11.92 -4.38 -4.15
C ALA A 56 11.80 -3.78 -2.74
N VAL A 57 12.84 -3.99 -1.94
CA VAL A 57 13.14 -3.20 -0.75
C VAL A 57 14.20 -2.18 -1.14
N CYS A 58 14.07 -0.95 -0.64
CA CYS A 58 14.99 0.14 -0.94
C CYS A 58 15.33 0.94 0.32
N CYS A 59 16.37 1.76 0.21
CA CYS A 59 16.89 2.57 1.30
C CYS A 59 17.17 3.97 0.75
N SER A 60 16.60 5.00 1.37
CA SER A 60 16.96 6.39 1.12
C SER A 60 18.06 6.78 2.10
N LYS A 61 19.14 7.40 1.58
CA LYS A 61 20.13 8.08 2.40
C LYS A 61 19.66 9.50 2.63
N ASP A 62 19.70 9.95 3.88
CA ASP A 62 19.44 11.36 4.21
C ASP A 62 20.75 12.14 4.12
N ASP A 63 21.00 12.79 2.98
CA ASP A 63 22.19 13.63 2.78
C ASP A 63 22.05 15.01 3.50
N ASP A 64 20.84 15.36 3.98
CA ASP A 64 20.55 16.64 4.66
C ASP A 64 20.97 16.67 6.14
N LEU A 65 21.23 15.52 6.78
CA LEU A 65 21.69 15.46 8.19
C LEU A 65 23.22 15.53 8.36
N THR A 66 23.96 15.54 7.25
CA THR A 66 25.44 15.46 7.23
C THR A 66 26.16 16.74 7.67
N THR A 67 25.44 17.84 7.95
CA THR A 67 26.03 19.13 8.34
C THR A 67 26.10 19.36 9.85
N CYS A 68 25.55 18.47 10.68
CA CYS A 68 25.57 18.63 12.13
C CYS A 68 26.09 17.35 12.80
N LEU A 69 27.27 17.48 13.42
CA LEU A 69 27.96 16.52 14.30
C LEU A 69 29.00 15.63 13.62
N GLU A 70 30.25 15.94 13.95
CA GLU A 70 31.41 15.05 13.87
C GLU A 70 31.05 13.73 14.59
N ALA A 71 31.06 12.64 13.83
CA ALA A 71 30.54 11.29 14.15
C ALA A 71 29.01 11.10 13.97
N SER A 72 28.47 11.27 12.76
CA SER A 72 27.06 10.94 12.47
C SER A 72 26.94 9.74 11.52
N ALA A 73 26.44 8.62 12.05
CA ALA A 73 26.04 7.49 11.22
C ALA A 73 24.95 7.95 10.24
N SER A 74 25.15 7.74 8.93
CA SER A 74 24.14 8.03 7.91
C SER A 74 22.82 7.34 8.30
N VAL A 75 21.77 8.13 8.56
CA VAL A 75 20.45 7.59 8.88
C VAL A 75 19.85 7.05 7.60
N VAL A 76 19.83 5.72 7.48
CA VAL A 76 19.20 5.03 6.35
C VAL A 76 17.70 4.92 6.63
N ARG A 77 16.88 5.43 5.70
CA ARG A 77 15.43 5.33 5.76
C ARG A 77 14.97 4.15 4.90
N PRO A 78 14.42 3.08 5.50
CA PRO A 78 13.91 1.96 4.73
C PRO A 78 12.67 2.37 3.92
N GLY A 79 12.50 1.71 2.79
CA GLY A 79 11.34 1.84 1.93
C GLY A 79 11.07 0.56 1.18
N ILE A 80 9.89 0.50 0.57
CA ILE A 80 9.47 -0.60 -0.30
C ILE A 80 9.02 -0.01 -1.63
N ALA A 81 9.36 -0.71 -2.72
CA ALA A 81 8.90 -0.40 -4.06
C ALA A 81 7.83 -1.43 -4.47
N VAL A 82 6.69 -0.93 -4.93
CA VAL A 82 5.54 -1.71 -5.38
C VAL A 82 5.18 -1.34 -6.82
N GLU A 83 4.41 -2.20 -7.47
CA GLU A 83 3.81 -1.88 -8.78
C GLU A 83 3.08 -0.54 -8.76
N LEU A 84 3.23 0.25 -9.83
CA LEU A 84 2.63 1.57 -9.97
C LEU A 84 1.13 1.45 -10.22
N ALA A 85 0.32 2.10 -9.38
CA ALA A 85 -1.12 2.25 -9.61
C ALA A 85 -1.44 3.17 -10.81
N HIS A 86 -2.69 3.17 -11.25
CA HIS A 86 -3.14 3.89 -12.43
C HIS A 86 -2.80 5.39 -12.37
N GLU A 87 -2.16 5.93 -13.41
CA GLU A 87 -1.53 7.26 -13.33
C GLU A 87 -2.50 8.41 -13.09
N GLN A 88 -3.70 8.34 -13.69
CA GLN A 88 -4.73 9.38 -13.56
C GLN A 88 -5.65 9.18 -12.34
N TYR A 89 -5.86 7.94 -11.93
CA TYR A 89 -6.79 7.56 -10.85
C TYR A 89 -6.14 6.46 -10.02
N PRO A 90 -5.14 6.81 -9.19
CA PRO A 90 -4.32 5.82 -8.49
C PRO A 90 -5.11 4.98 -7.50
N ASP A 91 -6.25 5.47 -7.03
CA ASP A 91 -7.14 4.78 -6.11
C ASP A 91 -8.61 5.12 -6.41
N MET A 92 -9.53 4.41 -5.75
CA MET A 92 -10.97 4.64 -5.93
C MET A 92 -11.40 6.05 -5.55
N ARG A 93 -10.78 6.69 -4.54
CA ARG A 93 -11.12 8.08 -4.20
C ARG A 93 -10.88 8.98 -5.42
N HIS A 94 -9.73 8.86 -6.08
CA HIS A 94 -9.42 9.65 -7.27
C HIS A 94 -10.29 9.28 -8.47
N PHE A 95 -10.63 8.00 -8.62
CA PHE A 95 -11.51 7.53 -9.69
C PHE A 95 -12.90 8.16 -9.60
N PHE A 96 -13.43 8.30 -8.38
CA PHE A 96 -14.71 8.96 -8.13
C PHE A 96 -14.59 10.46 -7.89
N ASP A 97 -13.41 11.07 -7.88
CA ASP A 97 -13.25 12.52 -7.66
C ASP A 97 -13.64 13.30 -8.93
N GLY A 98 -14.70 14.12 -8.85
CA GLY A 98 -15.21 14.89 -9.99
C GLY A 98 -14.29 16.02 -10.44
N ALA A 99 -13.40 16.49 -9.55
CA ALA A 99 -12.39 17.49 -9.92
C ALA A 99 -11.27 16.89 -10.78
N ARG A 100 -11.02 15.57 -10.66
CA ARG A 100 -9.93 14.85 -11.34
C ARG A 100 -10.40 13.96 -12.48
N ASN A 101 -11.62 13.44 -12.35
CA ASN A 101 -12.32 12.64 -13.33
C ASN A 101 -13.63 13.34 -13.71
N MET A 102 -13.53 14.35 -14.58
CA MET A 102 -14.69 15.11 -15.06
C MET A 102 -15.71 14.24 -15.80
N PHE A 103 -15.25 13.12 -16.37
CA PHE A 103 -16.07 12.13 -17.06
C PHE A 103 -16.48 10.98 -16.15
N ARG A 104 -16.36 11.13 -14.82
CA ARG A 104 -16.75 10.08 -13.89
C ARG A 104 -18.22 9.72 -14.12
N PRO A 105 -18.54 8.42 -14.19
CA PRO A 105 -19.93 8.01 -14.26
C PRO A 105 -20.61 8.37 -12.93
N LYS A 106 -21.83 8.92 -13.00
CA LYS A 106 -22.67 9.12 -11.80
C LYS A 106 -22.99 7.79 -11.11
N GLN A 107 -23.11 6.75 -11.91
CA GLN A 107 -23.28 5.35 -11.49
C GLN A 107 -22.48 4.49 -12.46
N LEU A 108 -21.65 3.61 -11.94
CA LEU A 108 -20.94 2.63 -12.76
C LEU A 108 -21.95 1.64 -13.35
N PRO A 109 -21.68 1.09 -14.55
CA PRO A 109 -22.40 -0.09 -15.02
C PRO A 109 -22.35 -1.20 -13.97
N PHE A 110 -23.41 -2.00 -13.89
CA PHE A 110 -23.52 -3.08 -12.90
C PHE A 110 -22.33 -4.03 -12.99
N GLU A 111 -21.95 -4.44 -14.20
CA GLU A 111 -20.83 -5.36 -14.44
C GLU A 111 -19.50 -4.79 -13.93
N THR A 112 -19.24 -3.50 -14.19
CA THR A 112 -18.05 -2.81 -13.68
C THR A 112 -18.05 -2.72 -12.15
N SER A 113 -19.22 -2.43 -11.56
CA SER A 113 -19.36 -2.36 -10.10
C SER A 113 -19.13 -3.72 -9.46
N ALA A 114 -19.73 -4.77 -10.03
CA ALA A 114 -19.59 -6.14 -9.56
C ALA A 114 -18.13 -6.62 -9.66
N ALA A 115 -17.44 -6.34 -10.77
CA ALA A 115 -16.03 -6.69 -10.95
C ALA A 115 -15.13 -6.01 -9.90
N LEU A 116 -15.26 -4.70 -9.71
CA LEU A 116 -14.46 -3.97 -8.72
C LEU A 116 -14.76 -4.41 -7.27
N ILE A 117 -16.02 -4.74 -6.96
CA ILE A 117 -16.41 -5.26 -5.64
C ILE A 117 -15.83 -6.67 -5.45
N ALA A 118 -15.86 -7.52 -6.48
CA ALA A 118 -15.26 -8.85 -6.43
C ALA A 118 -13.75 -8.77 -6.19
N ASP A 119 -13.04 -7.90 -6.90
CA ASP A 119 -11.61 -7.64 -6.70
C ASP A 119 -11.29 -7.24 -5.24
N ILE A 120 -12.07 -6.33 -4.66
CA ILE A 120 -11.91 -5.92 -3.25
C ILE A 120 -12.20 -7.11 -2.32
N ALA A 121 -13.28 -7.85 -2.58
CA ALA A 121 -13.67 -8.99 -1.75
C ALA A 121 -12.60 -10.09 -1.78
N ASP A 122 -12.00 -10.36 -2.94
CA ASP A 122 -10.91 -11.32 -3.10
C ASP A 122 -9.67 -10.87 -2.33
N GLY A 123 -9.29 -9.59 -2.42
CA GLY A 123 -8.20 -9.02 -1.62
C GLY A 123 -8.46 -9.11 -0.11
N MET A 124 -9.68 -8.80 0.33
CA MET A 124 -10.07 -8.94 1.74
C MET A 124 -10.09 -10.39 2.20
N ALA A 125 -10.60 -11.31 1.38
CA ALA A 125 -10.58 -12.75 1.66
C ALA A 125 -9.15 -13.27 1.80
N ALA A 126 -8.23 -12.81 0.95
CA ALA A 126 -6.82 -13.11 1.03
C ALA A 126 -6.21 -12.67 2.37
N LEU A 127 -6.53 -11.45 2.84
CA LEU A 127 -6.12 -10.96 4.16
C LEU A 127 -6.70 -11.82 5.28
N HIS A 128 -8.00 -12.09 5.25
CA HIS A 128 -8.70 -12.87 6.27
C HIS A 128 -8.21 -14.32 6.34
N HIS A 129 -7.83 -14.93 5.21
CA HIS A 129 -7.20 -16.26 5.19
C HIS A 129 -5.87 -16.31 5.95
N HIS A 130 -5.24 -15.16 6.17
CA HIS A 130 -4.04 -14.99 6.97
C HIS A 130 -4.31 -14.38 8.35
N ASP A 131 -5.56 -14.41 8.83
CA ASP A 131 -6.01 -13.86 10.11
C ASP A 131 -5.74 -12.36 10.25
N ILE A 132 -5.80 -11.62 9.13
CA ILE A 132 -5.54 -10.18 9.11
C ILE A 132 -6.83 -9.43 8.82
N VAL A 133 -7.24 -8.59 9.77
CA VAL A 133 -8.31 -7.62 9.58
C VAL A 133 -7.70 -6.30 9.08
N HIS A 134 -8.15 -5.82 7.92
CA HIS A 134 -7.66 -4.56 7.33
C HIS A 134 -7.87 -3.34 8.24
N ALA A 135 -9.01 -3.30 8.95
CA ALA A 135 -9.45 -2.26 9.89
C ALA A 135 -9.71 -0.85 9.32
N ASP A 136 -9.17 -0.51 8.15
CA ASP A 136 -9.41 0.80 7.49
C ASP A 136 -9.79 0.67 5.99
N PRO A 137 -10.81 -0.12 5.61
CA PRO A 137 -11.24 -0.20 4.22
C PRO A 137 -11.92 1.12 3.82
N LYS A 138 -11.24 1.90 2.98
CA LYS A 138 -11.71 3.18 2.45
C LYS A 138 -11.23 3.38 1.01
N PRO A 139 -11.87 4.24 0.20
CA PRO A 139 -11.52 4.39 -1.21
C PRO A 139 -10.06 4.75 -1.51
N GLU A 140 -9.37 5.41 -0.59
CA GLU A 140 -7.93 5.75 -0.68
C GLU A 140 -7.03 4.52 -0.57
N ASN A 141 -7.49 3.49 0.14
CA ASN A 141 -6.77 2.25 0.41
C ASN A 141 -7.09 1.16 -0.63
N ILE A 142 -7.83 1.52 -1.68
CA ILE A 142 -8.15 0.64 -2.80
C ILE A 142 -7.49 1.18 -4.07
N PRO A 143 -6.19 0.94 -4.29
CA PRO A 143 -5.51 1.31 -5.51
C PRO A 143 -6.10 0.59 -6.74
N LEU A 144 -6.08 1.29 -7.88
CA LEU A 144 -6.56 0.78 -9.16
C LEU A 144 -5.37 0.54 -10.10
N TYR A 145 -5.40 -0.56 -10.83
CA TYR A 145 -4.36 -0.93 -11.80
C TYR A 145 -4.98 -1.21 -13.15
N LEU A 146 -4.20 -1.05 -14.23
CA LEU A 146 -4.64 -1.46 -15.56
C LEU A 146 -4.70 -2.99 -15.65
N ASP A 147 -5.82 -3.50 -16.13
CA ASP A 147 -5.98 -4.91 -16.46
C ASP A 147 -6.79 -5.05 -17.75
N SER A 148 -6.15 -5.49 -18.82
CA SER A 148 -6.78 -5.65 -20.13
C SER A 148 -7.80 -6.79 -20.18
N GLN A 149 -7.82 -7.67 -19.18
CA GLN A 149 -8.77 -8.78 -19.08
C GLN A 149 -10.04 -8.38 -18.31
N SER A 150 -10.01 -7.28 -17.56
CA SER A 150 -11.16 -6.80 -16.80
C SER A 150 -12.18 -6.08 -17.71
N PRO A 151 -13.50 -6.20 -17.44
CA PRO A 151 -14.56 -5.56 -18.25
C PRO A 151 -14.42 -4.05 -18.44
N ASN A 152 -13.79 -3.37 -17.48
CA ASN A 152 -13.56 -1.93 -17.44
C ASN A 152 -12.09 -1.53 -17.62
N GLY A 153 -11.22 -2.48 -17.98
CA GLY A 153 -9.78 -2.22 -18.14
C GLY A 153 -9.03 -1.98 -16.83
N LEU A 154 -9.68 -2.21 -15.68
CA LEU A 154 -9.13 -1.93 -14.35
C LEU A 154 -9.29 -3.13 -13.42
N VAL A 155 -8.34 -3.29 -12.51
CA VAL A 155 -8.42 -4.21 -11.38
C VAL A 155 -8.21 -3.42 -10.08
N ALA A 156 -9.06 -3.67 -9.08
CA ALA A 156 -8.89 -3.10 -7.75
C ALA A 156 -7.98 -3.99 -6.89
N LYS A 157 -7.16 -3.38 -6.05
CA LYS A 157 -6.34 -4.09 -5.06
C LYS A 157 -6.49 -3.45 -3.69
N VAL A 158 -6.27 -4.23 -2.63
CA VAL A 158 -6.35 -3.77 -1.24
C VAL A 158 -4.96 -3.41 -0.73
N ALA A 159 -4.78 -2.21 -0.18
CA ALA A 159 -3.50 -1.68 0.26
C ALA A 159 -3.61 -0.89 1.58
N ASP A 160 -2.46 -0.55 2.17
CA ASP A 160 -2.37 0.26 3.40
C ASP A 160 -3.10 -0.36 4.61
N PHE A 161 -2.94 -1.68 4.74
CA PHE A 161 -3.35 -2.49 5.88
C PHE A 161 -2.40 -2.34 7.09
N GLY A 162 -1.61 -1.25 7.15
CA GLY A 162 -0.63 -0.98 8.21
C GLY A 162 -1.26 -0.42 9.50
N LEU A 163 -2.54 -0.07 9.47
CA LEU A 163 -3.35 0.34 10.64
C LEU A 163 -4.08 -0.84 11.26
N VAL A 164 -3.44 -2.01 11.29
CA VAL A 164 -3.91 -3.14 12.12
C VAL A 164 -4.09 -2.58 13.52
N GLY A 165 -5.35 -2.43 13.95
CA GLY A 165 -5.64 -2.36 15.36
C GLY A 165 -5.01 -3.62 15.94
N MET A 166 -4.00 -3.46 16.78
CA MET A 166 -3.33 -4.54 17.51
C MET A 166 -4.34 -5.28 18.39
N THR A 167 -5.26 -6.04 17.80
CA THR A 167 -6.26 -6.82 18.53
C THR A 167 -6.79 -7.94 17.63
N THR A 168 -6.17 -9.09 17.80
CA THR A 168 -6.60 -10.49 17.59
C THR A 168 -5.27 -11.26 17.60
N TYR A 169 -4.53 -11.34 18.70
CA TYR A 169 -4.78 -12.18 19.86
C TYR A 169 -4.16 -11.56 21.11
N ARG A 170 -5.00 -11.25 22.11
CA ARG A 170 -4.59 -10.83 23.45
C ARG A 170 -4.57 -12.00 24.45
N GLU A 171 -4.50 -13.26 23.99
CA GLU A 171 -4.74 -14.43 24.85
C GLU A 171 -3.70 -15.58 24.74
N LEU A 172 -2.50 -15.38 24.20
CA LEU A 172 -1.48 -16.45 24.14
C LEU A 172 -0.16 -16.15 24.88
N LEU A 173 -0.16 -15.23 25.85
CA LEU A 173 1.02 -14.97 26.70
C LEU A 173 0.74 -15.05 28.22
N GLU A 174 -0.33 -15.74 28.64
CA GLU A 174 -0.56 -16.05 30.07
C GLU A 174 -0.51 -17.54 30.42
N VAL A 175 -0.08 -18.42 29.51
CA VAL A 175 0.20 -19.83 29.86
C VAL A 175 1.44 -20.31 29.12
N ILE A 176 2.59 -20.24 29.78
CA ILE A 176 3.64 -21.27 29.96
C ILE A 176 4.67 -20.70 30.94
#